data_AF-A0A2V9KZ96-F1
#
_entry.id   AF-A0A2V9KZ96-F1
#
_cell.length_a   1.000
_cell.length_b   1.000
_cell.length_c   1.000
_cell.angle_alpha   90.00
_cell.angle_beta   90.00
_cell.angle_gamma   90.00
#
_symmetry.space_group_name_H-M   'P 1'
#
loop_
_entity.id
_entity.type
_entity.pdbx_description
1 polymer ?
#
loop_
_entity_poly.entity_id
_entity_poly.type
_entity_poly.pdbx_seq_one_letter_code
_entity_poly.pdbx_strand_id
1 'polypeptide(L)'
;MPSSAAARYHELAAEEVRKGRREKFLMVTGFNTEITLSNVVYHIQTETRKDAGIETTVYVHGAVIHKLKTSYQSSAGAPDFTDDKLKHLVEDQHRQVIAKLRGGEIKLPSASPPPL
;
A
#
# COMPACT_ATOMS: atom_id res chain seq x y z
N MET A 1 44.14 -12.38 -0.58
CA MET A 1 42.89 -12.22 -1.36
C MET A 1 41.91 -13.28 -0.89
N PRO A 2 40.78 -12.94 -0.26
CA PRO A 2 39.80 -13.96 0.12
C PRO A 2 39.24 -14.65 -1.13
N SER A 3 39.02 -15.96 -1.03
CA SER A 3 38.52 -16.82 -2.12
C SER A 3 37.11 -16.39 -2.57
N SER A 4 36.93 -16.30 -3.89
CA SER A 4 35.68 -16.01 -4.62
C SER A 4 34.46 -16.81 -4.12
N ALA A 5 34.66 -18.00 -3.57
CA ALA A 5 33.59 -18.84 -3.06
C ALA A 5 32.92 -18.27 -1.78
N ALA A 6 33.70 -17.74 -0.84
CA ALA A 6 33.16 -17.25 0.44
C ALA A 6 32.26 -16.02 0.27
N ALA A 7 32.62 -15.13 -0.64
CA ALA A 7 31.81 -13.96 -0.98
C ALA A 7 30.44 -14.36 -1.57
N ARG A 8 30.42 -15.37 -2.45
CA ARG A 8 29.18 -15.88 -3.05
C ARG A 8 28.23 -16.53 -2.04
N TYR A 9 28.76 -17.26 -1.06
CA TYR A 9 27.92 -17.83 0.01
C TYR A 9 27.23 -16.76 0.86
N HIS A 10 27.94 -15.69 1.23
CA HIS A 10 27.36 -14.59 1.99
C HIS A 10 26.28 -13.83 1.20
N GLU A 11 26.49 -13.64 -0.11
CA GLU A 11 25.52 -12.98 -0.98
C GLU A 11 24.23 -13.80 -1.14
N LEU A 12 24.35 -15.12 -1.38
CA LEU A 12 23.20 -16.03 -1.47
C LEU A 12 22.40 -16.10 -0.18
N ALA A 13 23.08 -16.14 0.98
CA ALA A 13 22.41 -16.13 2.28
C ALA A 13 21.64 -14.82 2.54
N ALA A 14 22.20 -13.68 2.11
CA ALA A 14 21.52 -12.39 2.23
C ALA A 14 20.28 -12.29 1.33
N GLU A 15 20.31 -12.86 0.13
CA GLU A 15 19.15 -12.91 -0.78
C GLU A 15 18.00 -13.76 -0.22
N GLU A 16 18.30 -14.94 0.34
CA GLU A 16 17.27 -15.81 0.95
C GLU A 16 16.63 -15.16 2.19
N VAL A 17 17.42 -14.47 3.02
CA VAL A 17 16.89 -13.70 4.16
C VAL A 17 15.99 -12.56 3.68
N ARG A 18 16.38 -11.82 2.64
CA ARG A 18 15.55 -10.76 2.05
C ARG A 18 14.25 -11.32 1.47
N LYS A 19 14.30 -12.48 0.80
CA LYS A 19 13.14 -13.15 0.23
C LYS A 19 12.16 -13.60 1.30
N GLY A 20 12.62 -14.31 2.34
CA GLY A 20 11.77 -14.75 3.45
C GLY A 20 11.12 -13.59 4.19
N ARG A 21 11.85 -12.47 4.36
CA ARG A 21 11.30 -11.26 4.96
C ARG A 21 10.23 -10.60 4.09
N ARG A 22 10.44 -10.55 2.76
CA ARG A 22 9.44 -10.03 1.80
C ARG A 22 8.16 -10.85 1.84
N GLU A 23 8.24 -12.17 1.88
CA GLU A 23 7.05 -13.05 1.93
C GLU A 23 6.23 -12.83 3.20
N LYS A 24 6.89 -12.64 4.34
CA LYS A 24 6.24 -12.31 5.61
C LYS A 24 5.42 -11.02 5.55
N PHE A 25 5.94 -9.98 4.89
CA PHE A 25 5.25 -8.68 4.77
C PHE A 25 3.98 -8.72 3.91
N LEU A 26 3.79 -9.76 3.11
CA LEU A 26 2.58 -9.97 2.30
C LEU A 26 1.36 -10.37 3.17
N MET A 27 1.57 -10.67 4.45
CA MET A 27 0.54 -11.15 5.36
C MET A 27 0.00 -10.07 6.31
N VAL A 28 0.43 -8.80 6.20
CA VAL A 28 -0.14 -7.72 7.01
C VAL A 28 -1.58 -7.46 6.58
N THR A 29 -2.53 -7.65 7.51
CA THR A 29 -3.97 -7.42 7.32
C THR A 29 -4.25 -5.98 6.88
N GLY A 30 -5.08 -5.81 5.86
CA GLY A 30 -5.52 -4.51 5.37
C GLY A 30 -6.59 -3.82 6.23
N PHE A 31 -7.01 -2.63 5.81
CA PHE A 31 -8.10 -1.84 6.41
C PHE A 31 -9.24 -1.65 5.42
N ASN A 32 -10.47 -1.78 5.91
CA ASN A 32 -11.69 -1.51 5.16
C ASN A 32 -12.55 -0.52 5.95
N THR A 33 -12.95 0.58 5.32
CA THR A 33 -13.81 1.60 5.94
C THR A 33 -14.84 2.08 4.93
N GLU A 34 -16.09 2.19 5.37
CA GLU A 34 -17.14 2.88 4.64
C GLU A 34 -17.37 4.25 5.24
N ILE A 35 -17.43 5.28 4.40
CA ILE A 35 -17.82 6.63 4.81
C ILE A 35 -18.91 7.17 3.89
N THR A 36 -19.88 7.87 4.48
CA THR A 36 -20.91 8.58 3.72
C THR A 36 -20.59 10.07 3.71
N LEU A 37 -20.45 10.67 2.54
CA LEU A 37 -20.28 12.12 2.37
C LEU A 37 -21.23 12.61 1.27
N SER A 38 -22.02 13.64 1.57
CA SER A 38 -22.96 14.25 0.61
C SER A 38 -23.86 13.22 -0.10
N ASN A 39 -24.41 12.27 0.67
CA ASN A 39 -25.26 11.15 0.20
C ASN A 39 -24.57 10.13 -0.72
N VAL A 40 -23.24 10.16 -0.83
CA VAL A 40 -22.45 9.16 -1.56
C VAL A 40 -21.72 8.28 -0.56
N VAL A 41 -21.85 6.96 -0.72
CA VAL A 41 -21.10 5.96 0.06
C VAL A 41 -19.78 5.65 -0.65
N TYR A 42 -18.69 5.85 0.07
CA TYR A 42 -17.34 5.52 -0.37
C TYR A 42 -16.83 4.32 0.42
N HIS A 43 -16.34 3.30 -0.29
CA HIS A 43 -15.67 2.16 0.32
C HIS A 43 -14.16 2.33 0.11
N ILE A 44 -13.41 2.46 1.19
CA ILE A 44 -11.96 2.59 1.18
C ILE A 44 -11.35 1.26 1.63
N GLN A 45 -10.55 0.65 0.78
CA GLN A 45 -9.82 -0.58 1.06
C GLN A 45 -8.32 -0.33 0.92
N THR A 46 -7.53 -0.66 1.94
CA THR A 46 -6.06 -0.54 1.92
C THR A 46 -5.42 -1.86 2.28
N GLU A 47 -4.48 -2.34 1.47
CA GLU A 47 -3.83 -3.64 1.67
C GLU A 47 -2.40 -3.66 1.13
N THR A 48 -1.60 -4.62 1.60
CA THR A 48 -0.28 -4.87 1.03
C THR A 48 -0.41 -5.75 -0.22
N ARG A 49 0.41 -5.48 -1.23
CA ARG A 49 0.47 -6.19 -2.50
C ARG A 49 1.88 -6.70 -2.71
N LYS A 50 2.00 -7.91 -3.26
CA LYS A 50 3.29 -8.55 -3.56
C LYS A 50 4.19 -7.69 -4.46
N ASP A 51 3.56 -6.99 -5.39
CA ASP A 51 4.27 -6.35 -6.51
C ASP A 51 4.25 -4.82 -6.41
N ALA A 52 3.37 -4.25 -5.59
CA ALA A 52 3.05 -2.81 -5.61
C ALA A 52 3.29 -2.08 -4.27
N GLY A 53 3.63 -2.79 -3.20
CA GLY A 53 3.77 -2.19 -1.87
C GLY A 53 2.42 -2.11 -1.15
N ILE A 54 1.96 -0.91 -0.80
CA ILE A 54 0.67 -0.65 -0.16
C ILE A 54 -0.27 -0.05 -1.20
N GLU A 55 -1.42 -0.67 -1.42
CA GLU A 55 -2.45 -0.19 -2.32
C GLU A 55 -3.67 0.27 -1.52
N THR A 56 -4.14 1.50 -1.74
CA THR A 56 -5.47 1.96 -1.31
C THR A 56 -6.35 2.14 -2.54
N THR A 57 -7.54 1.53 -2.53
CA THR A 57 -8.55 1.70 -3.58
C THR A 57 -9.82 2.28 -2.97
N VAL A 58 -10.38 3.30 -3.61
CA VAL A 58 -11.67 3.91 -3.23
C VAL A 58 -12.72 3.56 -4.26
N TYR A 59 -13.81 2.99 -3.78
CA TYR A 59 -14.95 2.59 -4.60
C TYR A 59 -16.17 3.43 -4.31
N VAL A 60 -16.97 3.69 -5.35
CA VAL A 60 -18.33 4.19 -5.27
C VAL A 60 -19.18 3.37 -6.22
N HIS A 61 -20.29 2.78 -5.75
CA HIS A 61 -21.16 1.90 -6.54
C HIS A 61 -20.40 0.80 -7.32
N GLY A 62 -19.35 0.23 -6.73
CA GLY A 62 -18.51 -0.80 -7.34
C GLY A 62 -17.48 -0.29 -8.35
N ALA A 63 -17.49 1.00 -8.72
CA ALA A 63 -16.49 1.61 -9.60
C ALA A 63 -15.32 2.17 -8.79
N VAL A 64 -14.09 1.97 -9.30
CA VAL A 64 -12.89 2.59 -8.72
C VAL A 64 -12.84 4.06 -9.12
N ILE A 65 -12.84 4.96 -8.14
CA ILE A 65 -12.74 6.40 -8.36
C ILE A 65 -11.36 6.97 -7.99
N HIS A 66 -10.60 6.24 -7.18
CA HIS A 66 -9.26 6.63 -6.77
C HIS A 66 -8.43 5.39 -6.42
N LYS A 67 -7.13 5.46 -6.73
CA LYS A 67 -6.15 4.44 -6.37
C LYS A 67 -4.84 5.11 -5.98
N LEU A 68 -4.28 4.69 -4.85
CA LEU A 68 -2.97 5.12 -4.37
C LEU A 68 -2.09 3.89 -4.17
N LYS A 69 -0.87 3.92 -4.72
CA LYS A 69 0.14 2.88 -4.56
C LYS A 69 1.42 3.50 -3.98
N THR A 70 1.91 2.93 -2.88
CA THR A 70 3.15 3.36 -2.24
C THR A 70 4.08 2.17 -2.07
N SER A 71 5.28 2.24 -2.64
CA SER A 71 6.30 1.21 -2.45
C SER A 71 7.02 1.38 -1.11
N TYR A 72 7.26 0.27 -0.41
CA TYR A 72 8.15 0.21 0.76
C TYR A 72 9.39 -0.66 0.49
N GLN A 73 9.66 -1.01 -0.77
CA GLN A 73 10.73 -1.96 -1.14
C GLN A 73 12.13 -1.48 -0.73
N SER A 74 12.40 -0.18 -0.83
CA SER A 74 13.67 0.43 -0.40
C SER A 74 13.91 0.28 1.10
N SER A 75 12.83 0.21 1.90
CA SER A 75 12.90 0.07 3.36
C SER A 75 12.79 -1.39 3.81
N ALA A 76 12.17 -2.28 3.01
CA ALA A 76 11.96 -3.68 3.36
C ALA A 76 13.25 -4.47 3.63
N GLY A 77 14.37 -4.09 3.00
CA GLY A 77 15.68 -4.70 3.21
C GLY A 77 16.40 -4.21 4.48
N ALA A 78 15.95 -3.11 5.09
CA ALA A 78 16.63 -2.50 6.23
C ALA A 78 16.40 -3.33 7.51
N PRO A 79 17.43 -3.61 8.34
CA PRO A 79 17.31 -4.51 9.49
C PRO A 79 16.24 -4.07 10.50
N ASP A 80 15.93 -2.78 10.57
CA ASP A 80 14.94 -2.17 11.45
C ASP A 80 13.50 -2.17 10.91
N PHE A 81 13.24 -2.68 9.70
CA PHE A 81 11.90 -2.71 9.12
C PHE A 81 11.06 -3.87 9.69
N THR A 82 10.10 -3.58 10.57
CA THR A 82 9.31 -4.60 11.29
C THR A 82 7.89 -4.71 10.76
N ASP A 83 7.18 -5.78 11.14
CA ASP A 83 5.77 -5.97 10.81
C ASP A 83 4.92 -4.81 11.35
N ASP A 84 5.24 -4.31 12.55
CA ASP A 84 4.57 -3.15 13.15
C ASP A 84 4.81 -1.87 12.35
N LYS A 85 6.02 -1.65 11.83
CA LYS A 85 6.29 -0.54 10.92
C LYS A 85 5.45 -0.67 9.65
N LEU A 86 5.35 -1.86 9.06
CA LEU A 86 4.51 -2.05 7.88
C LEU A 86 3.02 -1.81 8.20
N LYS A 87 2.51 -2.34 9.32
CA LYS A 87 1.14 -2.06 9.79
C LYS A 87 0.87 -0.58 9.92
N HIS A 88 1.79 0.16 10.54
CA HIS A 88 1.68 1.61 10.67
C HIS A 88 1.67 2.33 9.31
N LEU A 89 2.49 1.92 8.35
CA LEU A 89 2.47 2.49 6.99
C LEU A 89 1.13 2.22 6.27
N VAL A 90 0.61 1.00 6.40
CA VAL A 90 -0.70 0.60 5.83
C VAL A 90 -1.82 1.45 6.44
N GLU A 91 -1.82 1.58 7.76
CA GLU A 91 -2.81 2.39 8.49
C GLU A 91 -2.70 3.88 8.14
N ASP A 92 -1.48 4.41 8.06
CA ASP A 92 -1.25 5.82 7.74
C ASP A 92 -1.72 6.17 6.34
N GLN A 93 -1.41 5.33 5.35
CA GLN A 93 -1.92 5.50 4.00
C GLN A 93 -3.46 5.44 3.95
N HIS A 94 -4.07 4.56 4.75
CA HIS A 94 -5.53 4.47 4.85
C HIS A 94 -6.14 5.77 5.41
N ARG A 95 -5.62 6.27 6.53
CA ARG A 95 -6.07 7.53 7.15
C ARG A 95 -5.84 8.73 6.23
N GLN A 96 -4.71 8.76 5.53
CA GLN A 96 -4.39 9.82 4.56
C GLN A 96 -5.45 9.89 3.45
N VAL A 97 -5.85 8.74 2.89
CA VAL A 97 -6.88 8.70 1.85
C VAL A 97 -8.24 9.14 2.39
N ILE A 98 -8.61 8.72 3.60
CA ILE A 98 -9.84 9.21 4.26
C ILE A 98 -9.80 10.72 4.45
N ALA A 99 -8.67 11.28 4.90
CA ALA A 99 -8.52 12.72 5.09
C ALA A 99 -8.68 13.49 3.77
N LYS A 100 -8.05 13.02 2.68
CA LYS A 100 -8.19 13.60 1.34
C LYS A 100 -9.63 13.53 0.82
N LEU A 101 -10.34 12.45 1.11
CA LEU A 101 -11.73 12.27 0.72
C LEU A 101 -12.65 13.23 1.50
N ARG A 102 -12.46 13.35 2.81
CA ARG A 102 -13.16 14.35 3.65
C ARG A 102 -12.82 15.79 3.27
N GLY A 103 -11.59 16.06 2.83
CA GLY A 103 -11.13 17.36 2.35
C GLY A 103 -11.59 17.71 0.93
N GLY A 104 -12.20 16.77 0.20
CA GLY A 104 -12.71 16.98 -1.16
C GLY A 104 -11.65 16.92 -2.28
N GLU A 105 -10.41 16.52 -1.96
CA GLU A 105 -9.36 16.23 -2.95
C GLU A 105 -9.70 14.97 -3.76
N ILE A 106 -10.29 13.98 -3.10
CA ILE A 106 -10.83 12.76 -3.72
C ILE A 106 -12.35 12.90 -3.76
N LYS A 107 -12.90 12.93 -4.96
CA LYS A 107 -14.34 13.02 -5.21
C LYS A 107 -14.67 12.34 -6.52
N LEU A 108 -15.95 12.04 -6.72
CA LEU A 108 -16.44 11.62 -8.02
C LEU A 108 -16.05 12.68 -9.08
N PRO A 109 -15.59 12.26 -10.28
CA PRO A 109 -15.45 13.20 -11.38
C PRO A 109 -16.83 13.84 -11.62
N SER A 110 -16.89 15.17 -11.63
CA SER A 110 -18.12 15.85 -11.99
C SER A 110 -18.46 15.42 -13.41
N ALA A 111 -19.62 14.78 -13.61
CA ALA A 111 -20.17 14.65 -14.94
C ALA A 111 -20.40 16.08 -15.44
N SER A 112 -19.53 16.57 -16.32
CA SER A 112 -19.84 17.77 -17.08
C SER A 112 -21.13 17.43 -17.83
N PRO A 113 -22.24 18.18 -17.64
CA PRO A 113 -23.39 17.99 -18.51
C PRO A 113 -22.92 18.21 -19.96
N PRO A 114 -23.40 17.41 -20.93
CA PRO A 114 -23.11 17.69 -22.33
C PRO A 114 -23.53 19.14 -22.64
N PRO A 115 -22.74 19.90 -23.42
CA PRO A 115 -23.16 21.22 -23.86
C PRO A 115 -24.51 21.10 -24.59
N LEU A 116 -25.44 22.00 -24.24
CA LEU A 116 -26.74 22.14 -24.89
C LEU A 116 -26.60 22.44 -26.39
#